data_AF-A0A9D1CQM5-F1
#
_entry.id   AF-A0A9D1CQM5-F1
#
_cell.length_a   1.000
_cell.length_b   1.000
_cell.length_c   1.000
_cell.angle_alpha   90.00
_cell.angle_beta   90.00
_cell.angle_gamma   90.00
#
_symmetry.space_group_name_H-M   'P 1'
#
loop_
_entity.id
_entity.type
_entity.pdbx_description
1 polymer ?
#
loop_
_entity_poly.entity_id
_entity_poly.type
_entity_poly.pdbx_seq_one_letter_code
_entity_poly.pdbx_strand_id
1 'polypeptide(L)'
;MKRMLAFALTLAMLLCATAALAEEVDTYTSASATKTLLSGDALAEAAALLSENDSDLATLAQTKEEGYVAPTAAMAQIMSVNPDGSVGLSTISEWRYDVSEEGADQVTVELTYGQNALNLSEEGARGTLLVRLDGVSYLVHLDVVSSDEQVYTDEAYEAGEFDAHYSGAANQLSSYTIVSDVLSIETTTMLMF
;
A
#
# COMPACT_ATOMS: atom_id res chain seq x y z
N MET A 1 11.48 -59.78 2.54
CA MET A 1 11.51 -58.69 3.55
C MET A 1 12.47 -57.55 3.18
N LYS A 2 13.75 -57.79 2.86
CA LYS A 2 14.71 -56.71 2.53
C LYS A 2 14.34 -55.83 1.32
N ARG A 3 13.68 -56.38 0.29
CA ARG A 3 13.24 -55.62 -0.90
C ARG A 3 12.01 -54.73 -0.65
N MET A 4 11.15 -55.07 0.31
CA MET A 4 10.01 -54.23 0.69
C MET A 4 10.43 -53.05 1.57
N LEU A 5 11.45 -53.24 2.41
CA LEU A 5 11.99 -52.18 3.26
C LEU A 5 12.70 -51.09 2.45
N ALA A 6 13.42 -51.49 1.38
CA ALA A 6 14.05 -50.54 0.47
C ALA A 6 13.02 -49.70 -0.29
N PHE A 7 11.92 -50.31 -0.73
CA PHE A 7 10.85 -49.61 -1.48
C PHE A 7 10.10 -48.60 -0.60
N ALA A 8 9.82 -48.97 0.66
CA ALA A 8 9.19 -48.08 1.64
C ALA A 8 10.09 -46.89 2.02
N LEU A 9 11.40 -47.09 2.09
CA LEU A 9 12.36 -46.01 2.40
C LEU A 9 12.51 -45.03 1.23
N THR A 10 12.54 -45.50 -0.02
CA THR A 10 12.52 -44.63 -1.20
C THR A 10 11.19 -43.88 -1.34
N LEU A 11 10.06 -44.50 -1.02
CA LEU A 11 8.75 -43.83 -1.07
C LEU A 11 8.63 -42.77 0.03
N ALA A 12 9.16 -43.04 1.23
CA ALA A 12 9.22 -42.05 2.32
C ALA A 12 10.17 -40.88 2.01
N MET A 13 11.31 -41.12 1.35
CA MET A 13 12.20 -40.04 0.90
C MET A 13 11.61 -39.22 -0.26
N LEU A 14 10.83 -39.83 -1.16
CA LEU A 14 10.10 -39.08 -2.20
C LEU A 14 8.93 -38.26 -1.62
N LEU A 15 8.26 -38.74 -0.57
CA LEU A 15 7.17 -38.03 0.10
C LEU A 15 7.69 -36.92 1.05
N CYS A 16 8.90 -37.05 1.60
CA CYS A 16 9.55 -35.98 2.37
C CYS A 16 10.16 -34.89 1.46
N ALA A 17 10.43 -35.18 0.19
CA ALA A 17 10.93 -34.18 -0.76
C ALA A 17 9.84 -33.22 -1.29
N THR A 18 8.56 -33.60 -1.20
CA THR A 18 7.42 -32.75 -1.57
C THR A 18 6.92 -31.86 -0.42
N ALA A 19 7.47 -32.01 0.78
CA ALA A 19 7.20 -31.14 1.93
C ALA A 19 8.33 -30.11 2.15
N ALA A 20 9.33 -30.07 1.27
CA ALA A 20 10.30 -29.00 1.23
C ALA A 20 9.60 -27.75 0.66
N LEU A 21 9.10 -26.92 1.56
CA LEU A 21 8.86 -25.49 1.38
C LEU A 21 8.26 -25.17 0.00
N ALA A 22 6.96 -25.41 -0.13
CA ALA A 22 6.17 -24.30 -0.62
C ALA A 22 6.31 -23.19 0.43
N GLU A 23 7.47 -22.50 0.40
CA GLU A 23 7.46 -21.06 0.57
C GLU A 23 6.28 -20.64 -0.31
N GLU A 24 5.19 -20.16 0.30
CA GLU A 24 4.23 -19.39 -0.45
C GLU A 24 5.08 -18.29 -1.06
N VAL A 25 5.55 -18.53 -2.29
CA VAL A 25 6.15 -17.54 -3.15
C VAL A 25 4.99 -16.64 -3.43
N ASP A 26 4.79 -15.72 -2.50
CA ASP A 26 3.74 -14.75 -2.54
C ASP A 26 3.93 -14.04 -3.87
N THR A 27 2.96 -14.20 -4.76
CA THR A 27 3.05 -13.89 -6.19
C THR A 27 3.21 -12.38 -6.48
N TYR A 28 3.67 -11.59 -5.50
CA TYR A 28 3.91 -10.17 -5.57
C TYR A 28 5.30 -9.80 -6.11
N THR A 29 6.27 -10.72 -6.14
CA THR A 29 7.55 -10.44 -6.84
C THR A 29 7.26 -10.23 -8.32
N SER A 30 7.49 -9.02 -8.80
CA SER A 30 7.09 -8.63 -10.14
C SER A 30 7.61 -9.58 -11.21
N ALA A 31 6.77 -9.88 -12.21
CA ALA A 31 7.21 -10.57 -13.43
C ALA A 31 8.18 -9.73 -14.28
N SER A 32 8.72 -8.62 -13.75
CA SER A 32 9.57 -7.68 -14.47
C SER A 32 11.02 -7.75 -14.00
N ALA A 33 11.92 -8.03 -14.94
CA ALA A 33 13.36 -8.00 -14.70
C ALA A 33 13.93 -6.58 -14.46
N THR A 34 13.11 -5.53 -14.53
CA THR A 34 13.53 -4.13 -14.34
C THR A 34 13.22 -3.58 -12.95
N LYS A 35 12.68 -4.41 -12.05
CA LYS A 35 12.41 -4.02 -10.67
C LYS A 35 13.39 -4.70 -9.72
N THR A 36 13.70 -4.01 -8.64
CA THR A 36 14.60 -4.50 -7.59
C THR A 36 13.87 -4.45 -6.25
N LEU A 37 13.66 -5.61 -5.65
CA LEU A 37 13.18 -5.73 -4.27
C LEU A 37 14.24 -5.20 -3.30
N LEU A 38 13.85 -4.27 -2.43
CA LEU A 38 14.73 -3.67 -1.43
C LEU A 38 14.83 -4.55 -0.18
N SER A 39 15.97 -4.50 0.49
CA SER A 39 16.21 -5.17 1.77
C SER A 39 17.36 -4.50 2.53
N GLY A 40 17.48 -4.77 3.84
CA GLY A 40 18.55 -4.23 4.68
C GLY A 40 18.59 -2.71 4.67
N ASP A 41 19.80 -2.14 4.59
CA ASP A 41 20.01 -0.69 4.62
C ASP A 41 19.25 0.05 3.50
N ALA A 42 19.16 -0.55 2.31
CA ALA A 42 18.43 0.07 1.19
C ALA A 42 16.92 0.16 1.44
N LEU A 43 16.35 -0.80 2.17
CA LEU A 43 14.93 -0.74 2.57
C LEU A 43 14.73 0.35 3.62
N ALA A 44 15.63 0.45 4.61
CA ALA A 44 15.57 1.48 5.64
C ALA A 44 15.74 2.90 5.07
N GLU A 45 16.64 3.08 4.10
CA GLU A 45 16.83 4.34 3.38
C GLU A 45 15.56 4.72 2.58
N ALA A 46 14.94 3.76 1.91
CA ALA A 46 13.70 4.01 1.18
C ALA A 46 12.52 4.37 2.11
N ALA A 47 12.37 3.67 3.23
CA ALA A 47 11.34 3.96 4.22
C ALA A 47 11.50 5.37 4.80
N ALA A 48 12.73 5.76 5.16
CA ALA A 48 13.04 7.11 5.64
C ALA A 48 12.73 8.17 4.57
N LEU A 49 13.11 7.92 3.31
CA LEU A 49 12.85 8.85 2.22
C LEU A 49 11.35 9.00 1.93
N LEU A 50 10.58 7.91 1.98
CA LEU A 50 9.13 7.94 1.82
C LEU A 50 8.47 8.75 2.94
N SER A 51 8.85 8.51 4.20
CA SER A 51 8.35 9.24 5.36
C SER A 51 8.72 10.74 5.34
N GLU A 52 9.86 11.13 4.75
CA GLU A 52 10.21 12.55 4.60
C GLU A 52 9.38 13.29 3.53
N ASN A 53 8.80 12.55 2.58
CA ASN A 53 8.11 13.11 1.41
C ASN A 53 6.59 12.85 1.43
N ASP A 54 6.04 12.48 2.58
CA ASP A 54 4.64 12.20 2.74
C ASP A 54 3.83 13.46 3.12
N SER A 55 2.53 13.29 3.34
CA SER A 55 1.61 14.32 3.82
C SER A 55 1.32 14.14 5.32
N ASP A 56 0.81 15.18 5.96
CA ASP A 56 0.33 15.12 7.34
C ASP A 56 -1.15 14.70 7.47
N LEU A 57 -1.84 14.43 6.36
CA LEU A 57 -3.26 14.06 6.28
C LEU A 57 -4.15 15.06 7.04
N ALA A 58 -3.84 16.35 6.93
CA ALA A 58 -4.56 17.39 7.66
C ALA A 58 -5.96 17.63 7.11
N THR A 59 -6.95 17.71 8.00
CA THR A 59 -8.32 18.08 7.64
C THR A 59 -8.42 19.55 7.24
N LEU A 60 -9.48 19.90 6.50
CA LEU A 60 -9.75 21.28 6.10
C LEU A 60 -9.86 22.23 7.31
N ALA A 61 -10.32 21.75 8.47
CA ALA A 61 -10.35 22.52 9.70
C ALA A 61 -8.94 22.80 10.24
N GLN A 62 -8.08 21.78 10.29
CA GLN A 62 -6.69 21.90 10.77
C GLN A 62 -5.88 22.87 9.92
N THR A 63 -6.05 22.82 8.59
CA THR A 63 -5.34 23.74 7.68
C THR A 63 -5.70 25.22 7.85
N LYS A 64 -6.81 25.53 8.54
CA LYS A 64 -7.26 26.91 8.83
C LYS A 64 -6.75 27.44 10.16
N GLU A 65 -6.11 26.61 10.98
CA GLU A 65 -5.55 27.04 12.26
C GLU A 65 -4.41 28.05 12.08
N GLU A 66 -4.30 29.02 12.99
CA GLU A 66 -3.28 30.07 12.91
C GLU A 66 -1.88 29.46 13.05
N GLY A 67 -1.04 29.67 12.04
CA GLY A 67 0.34 29.18 12.03
C GLY A 67 0.53 27.81 11.38
N TYR A 68 -0.53 27.18 10.83
CA TYR A 68 -0.40 25.97 10.04
C TYR A 68 0.47 26.19 8.79
N VAL A 69 1.38 25.24 8.53
CA VAL A 69 2.22 25.20 7.34
C VAL A 69 2.18 23.77 6.81
N ALA A 70 1.54 23.58 5.66
CA ALA A 70 1.46 22.26 5.03
C ALA A 70 2.87 21.72 4.73
N PRO A 71 3.15 20.43 5.02
CA PRO A 71 4.35 19.78 4.54
C PRO A 71 4.37 19.73 3.02
N THR A 72 5.56 19.58 2.44
CA THR A 72 5.67 19.28 1.00
C THR A 72 5.52 17.78 0.82
N ALA A 73 4.35 17.35 0.35
CA ALA A 73 4.10 15.95 0.02
C ALA A 73 4.37 15.67 -1.46
N ALA A 74 4.98 14.53 -1.75
CA ALA A 74 5.12 14.04 -3.12
C ALA A 74 3.77 13.48 -3.62
N MET A 75 3.50 13.67 -4.92
CA MET A 75 2.37 12.99 -5.55
C MET A 75 2.65 11.50 -5.63
N ALA A 76 1.64 10.71 -5.29
CA ALA A 76 1.67 9.27 -5.40
C ALA A 76 0.52 8.77 -6.28
N GLN A 77 0.57 7.48 -6.59
CA GLN A 77 -0.52 6.76 -7.25
C GLN A 77 -0.86 5.53 -6.42
N ILE A 78 -2.11 5.38 -6.05
CA ILE A 78 -2.60 4.14 -5.44
C ILE A 78 -3.16 3.23 -6.53
N MET A 79 -2.79 1.95 -6.45
CA MET A 79 -3.19 0.93 -7.39
C MET A 79 -3.87 -0.22 -6.67
N SER A 80 -4.90 -0.78 -7.30
CA SER A 80 -5.60 -1.99 -6.84
C SER A 80 -6.08 -2.80 -8.04
N VAL A 81 -6.59 -4.01 -7.79
CA VAL A 81 -7.18 -4.87 -8.83
C VAL A 81 -8.70 -4.76 -8.76
N ASN A 82 -9.31 -4.39 -9.88
CA ASN A 82 -10.76 -4.33 -10.03
C ASN A 82 -11.36 -5.74 -10.06
N PRO A 83 -12.68 -5.89 -9.78
CA PRO A 83 -13.35 -7.19 -9.83
C PRO A 83 -13.27 -7.91 -11.18
N ASP A 84 -13.06 -7.17 -12.28
CA ASP A 84 -12.87 -7.73 -13.62
C ASP A 84 -11.42 -8.14 -13.93
N GLY A 85 -10.51 -7.99 -12.97
CA GLY A 85 -9.08 -8.29 -13.10
C GLY A 85 -8.24 -7.18 -13.74
N SER A 86 -8.85 -6.06 -14.14
CA SER A 86 -8.10 -4.89 -14.59
C SER A 86 -7.44 -4.16 -13.42
N VAL A 87 -6.39 -3.39 -13.71
CA VAL A 87 -5.72 -2.56 -12.69
C VAL A 87 -6.39 -1.20 -12.62
N GLY A 88 -6.86 -0.83 -11.43
CA GLY A 88 -7.30 0.53 -11.10
C GLY A 88 -6.12 1.38 -10.64
N LEU A 89 -6.13 2.67 -11.01
CA LEU A 89 -5.11 3.64 -10.61
C LEU A 89 -5.76 4.98 -10.25
N SER A 90 -5.29 5.60 -9.17
CA SER A 90 -5.72 6.94 -8.76
C SER A 90 -4.50 7.73 -8.30
N THR A 91 -4.36 8.95 -8.80
CA THR A 91 -3.35 9.90 -8.31
C THR A 91 -3.82 10.51 -7.00
N ILE A 92 -2.95 10.56 -6.01
CA ILE A 92 -3.24 11.07 -4.67
C ILE A 92 -2.11 11.98 -4.17
N SER A 93 -2.48 12.94 -3.33
CA SER A 93 -1.57 13.76 -2.53
C SER A 93 -1.56 13.35 -1.06
N GLU A 94 -2.65 12.74 -0.60
CA GLU A 94 -2.88 12.42 0.81
C GLU A 94 -2.49 10.98 1.10
N TRP A 95 -1.22 10.83 1.47
CA TRP A 95 -0.66 9.59 1.95
C TRP A 95 0.41 9.87 3.01
N ARG A 96 0.58 8.92 3.92
CA ARG A 96 1.54 8.98 5.02
C ARG A 96 2.27 7.66 5.14
N TYR A 97 3.57 7.69 5.44
CA TYR A 97 4.38 6.51 5.69
C TYR A 97 4.92 6.55 7.13
N ASP A 98 4.47 5.61 7.94
CA ASP A 98 4.86 5.47 9.33
C ASP A 98 5.86 4.31 9.47
N VAL A 99 7.10 4.64 9.83
CA VAL A 99 8.15 3.65 10.14
C VAL A 99 7.90 3.05 11.51
N SER A 100 7.85 1.73 11.60
CA SER A 100 7.64 1.04 12.87
C SER A 100 8.97 0.62 13.53
N GLU A 101 9.10 0.85 14.83
CA GLU A 101 10.19 0.26 15.63
C GLU A 101 9.94 -1.23 15.93
N GLU A 102 8.67 -1.65 15.95
CA GLU A 102 8.22 -3.00 16.26
C GLU A 102 7.04 -3.40 15.35
N GLY A 103 7.29 -4.22 14.33
CA GLY A 103 6.26 -4.69 13.39
C GLY A 103 6.53 -4.29 11.95
N ALA A 104 5.49 -4.33 11.12
CA ALA A 104 5.56 -3.79 9.76
C ALA A 104 5.43 -2.26 9.79
N ASP A 105 6.11 -1.59 8.87
CA ASP A 105 5.82 -0.19 8.55
C ASP A 105 4.38 -0.08 8.03
N GLN A 106 3.79 1.11 8.14
CA GLN A 106 2.42 1.34 7.70
C GLN A 106 2.34 2.49 6.69
N VAL A 107 1.38 2.36 5.78
CA VAL A 107 0.95 3.42 4.88
C VAL A 107 -0.50 3.74 5.17
N THR A 108 -0.78 5.02 5.40
CA THR A 108 -2.15 5.54 5.44
C THR A 108 -2.41 6.33 4.16
N VAL A 109 -3.55 6.10 3.50
CA VAL A 109 -3.99 6.89 2.35
C VAL A 109 -5.41 7.39 2.55
N GLU A 110 -5.69 8.59 2.04
CA GLU A 110 -7.05 9.12 1.99
C GLU A 110 -7.58 9.18 0.56
N LEU A 111 -8.75 8.58 0.35
CA LEU A 111 -9.36 8.44 -0.97
C LEU A 111 -10.80 8.94 -0.95
N THR A 112 -11.15 9.81 -1.89
CA THR A 112 -12.57 10.04 -2.21
C THR A 112 -13.20 8.72 -2.71
N TYR A 113 -14.47 8.50 -2.37
CA TYR A 113 -15.26 7.35 -2.85
C TYR A 113 -15.06 7.15 -4.36
N GLY A 114 -14.60 5.95 -4.71
CA GLY A 114 -14.24 5.56 -6.06
C GLY A 114 -13.77 4.11 -6.07
N GLN A 115 -13.49 3.57 -7.26
CA GLN A 115 -13.22 2.13 -7.39
C GLN A 115 -12.01 1.67 -6.57
N ASN A 116 -10.92 2.45 -6.53
CA ASN A 116 -9.76 2.11 -5.70
C ASN A 116 -10.07 2.15 -4.20
N ALA A 117 -10.88 3.12 -3.73
CA ALA A 117 -11.32 3.16 -2.34
C ALA A 117 -12.13 1.91 -1.99
N LEU A 118 -13.07 1.53 -2.85
CA LEU A 118 -13.89 0.32 -2.67
C LEU A 118 -13.04 -0.96 -2.67
N ASN A 119 -12.11 -1.09 -3.61
CA ASN A 119 -11.24 -2.26 -3.70
C ASN A 119 -10.32 -2.42 -2.47
N LEU A 120 -9.98 -1.32 -1.79
CA LEU A 120 -9.05 -1.29 -0.66
C LEU A 120 -9.75 -1.04 0.69
N SER A 121 -11.08 -1.01 0.72
CA SER A 121 -11.84 -0.72 1.96
C SER A 121 -11.98 -1.92 2.90
N GLU A 122 -11.56 -3.12 2.48
CA GLU A 122 -11.71 -4.34 3.28
C GLU A 122 -10.36 -4.80 3.84
N GLU A 123 -10.37 -5.32 5.07
CA GLU A 123 -9.18 -5.94 5.68
C GLU A 123 -8.67 -7.11 4.81
N GLY A 124 -7.35 -7.18 4.62
CA GLY A 124 -6.69 -8.14 3.75
C GLY A 124 -6.72 -7.78 2.26
N ALA A 125 -7.34 -6.65 1.88
CA ALA A 125 -7.26 -6.15 0.51
C ALA A 125 -5.82 -5.74 0.16
N ARG A 126 -5.46 -5.93 -1.10
CA ARG A 126 -4.07 -5.79 -1.56
C ARG A 126 -3.94 -4.64 -2.53
N GLY A 127 -2.90 -3.83 -2.33
CA GLY A 127 -2.67 -2.65 -3.14
C GLY A 127 -1.19 -2.36 -3.39
N THR A 128 -0.94 -1.32 -4.15
CA THR A 128 0.41 -0.76 -4.31
C THR A 128 0.34 0.76 -4.30
N LEU A 129 1.13 1.37 -3.41
CA LEU A 129 1.44 2.80 -3.50
C LEU A 129 2.68 2.96 -4.39
N LEU A 130 2.54 3.75 -5.44
CA LEU A 130 3.62 4.14 -6.34
C LEU A 130 4.00 5.59 -6.06
N VAL A 131 5.21 5.80 -5.55
CA VAL A 131 5.77 7.13 -5.27
C VAL A 131 6.99 7.35 -6.14
N ARG A 132 7.12 8.54 -6.74
CA ARG A 132 8.29 8.88 -7.55
C ARG A 132 9.10 9.98 -6.90
N LEU A 133 10.31 9.64 -6.47
CA LEU A 133 11.26 10.55 -5.82
C LEU A 133 12.58 10.51 -6.57
N ASP A 134 13.13 11.68 -6.91
CA ASP A 134 14.44 11.83 -7.57
C ASP A 134 14.67 10.94 -8.79
N GLY A 135 13.61 10.72 -9.57
CA GLY A 135 13.67 9.90 -10.79
C GLY A 135 13.58 8.39 -10.56
N VAL A 136 13.50 7.93 -9.31
CA VAL A 136 13.25 6.54 -8.92
C VAL A 136 11.77 6.36 -8.58
N SER A 137 11.19 5.26 -9.05
CA SER A 137 9.84 4.84 -8.68
C SER A 137 9.93 3.79 -7.58
N TYR A 138 9.28 4.06 -6.45
CA TYR A 138 9.11 3.16 -5.33
C TYR A 138 7.72 2.53 -5.42
N LEU A 139 7.66 1.20 -5.44
CA LEU A 139 6.42 0.44 -5.38
C LEU A 139 6.33 -0.18 -3.99
N VAL A 140 5.44 0.35 -3.17
CA VAL A 140 5.19 -0.14 -1.82
C VAL A 140 4.00 -1.07 -1.89
N HIS A 141 4.22 -2.36 -1.62
CA HIS A 141 3.17 -3.38 -1.63
C HIS A 141 2.44 -3.41 -0.30
N LEU A 142 1.12 -3.40 -0.35
CA LEU A 142 0.26 -3.09 0.80
C LEU A 142 -0.68 -4.25 1.13
N ASP A 143 -0.93 -4.43 2.42
CA ASP A 143 -2.01 -5.23 2.98
C ASP A 143 -2.90 -4.36 3.86
N VAL A 144 -4.18 -4.19 3.51
CA VAL A 144 -5.08 -3.34 4.27
C VAL A 144 -5.33 -3.98 5.64
N VAL A 145 -5.05 -3.23 6.70
CA VAL A 145 -5.32 -3.64 8.08
C VAL A 145 -6.60 -3.03 8.63
N SER A 146 -6.97 -1.84 8.15
CA SER A 146 -8.22 -1.19 8.52
C SER A 146 -8.59 -0.10 7.53
N SER A 147 -9.89 0.17 7.44
CA SER A 147 -10.41 1.34 6.75
C SER A 147 -11.46 2.03 7.63
N ASP A 148 -11.58 3.33 7.47
CA ASP A 148 -12.68 4.13 8.03
C ASP A 148 -13.34 4.95 6.92
N GLU A 149 -14.66 5.00 6.91
CA GLU A 149 -15.44 5.78 5.95
C GLU A 149 -16.03 7.02 6.63
N GLN A 150 -15.55 8.20 6.22
CA GLN A 150 -16.19 9.47 6.54
C GLN A 150 -17.31 9.73 5.53
N VAL A 151 -18.55 9.41 5.93
CA VAL A 151 -19.74 9.62 5.12
C VAL A 151 -19.99 11.11 4.89
N TYR A 152 -20.27 11.50 3.65
CA TYR A 152 -20.61 12.89 3.34
C TYR A 152 -21.88 13.35 4.06
N THR A 153 -21.74 14.44 4.81
CA THR A 153 -22.86 15.26 5.27
C THR A 153 -22.49 16.72 5.10
N ASP A 154 -23.48 17.58 4.84
CA ASP A 154 -23.26 19.03 4.75
C ASP A 154 -22.65 19.57 6.06
N GLU A 155 -23.08 19.03 7.22
CA GLU A 155 -22.57 19.42 8.54
C GLU A 155 -21.07 19.10 8.71
N ALA A 156 -20.65 17.86 8.42
CA ALA A 156 -19.24 17.46 8.52
C ALA A 156 -18.36 18.20 7.50
N TYR A 157 -18.89 18.45 6.29
CA TYR A 157 -18.18 19.23 5.27
C TYR A 157 -17.99 20.69 5.70
N GLU A 158 -19.03 21.34 6.21
CA GLU A 158 -18.95 22.71 6.72
C GLU A 158 -18.07 22.83 7.97
N ALA A 159 -18.07 21.81 8.82
CA ALA A 159 -17.15 21.69 9.96
C ALA A 159 -15.68 21.51 9.54
N GLY A 160 -15.42 21.13 8.28
CA GLY A 160 -14.08 20.91 7.75
C GLY A 160 -13.44 19.62 8.24
N GLU A 161 -14.25 18.59 8.53
CA GLU A 161 -13.79 17.29 9.03
C GLU A 161 -13.12 16.42 7.96
N PHE A 162 -13.43 16.68 6.69
CA PHE A 162 -12.80 16.01 5.57
C PHE A 162 -11.37 16.49 5.36
N ASP A 163 -10.57 15.64 4.72
CA ASP A 163 -9.29 16.00 4.12
C ASP A 163 -9.33 17.38 3.44
N ALA A 164 -8.24 18.14 3.58
CA ALA A 164 -8.10 19.45 2.97
C ALA A 164 -8.19 19.45 1.44
N HIS A 165 -7.84 18.33 0.79
CA HIS A 165 -7.87 18.15 -0.66
C HIS A 165 -9.07 17.31 -1.13
N TYR A 166 -10.05 17.07 -0.25
CA TYR A 166 -11.24 16.31 -0.56
C TYR A 166 -11.97 16.85 -1.80
N SER A 167 -11.94 16.07 -2.88
CA SER A 167 -12.47 16.44 -4.19
C SER A 167 -13.93 16.03 -4.40
N GLY A 168 -14.49 15.21 -3.51
CA GLY A 168 -15.80 14.58 -3.69
C GLY A 168 -17.02 15.49 -3.47
N ALA A 169 -16.83 16.71 -2.97
CA ALA A 169 -17.93 17.58 -2.51
C ALA A 169 -18.97 17.88 -3.59
N ALA A 170 -18.53 18.04 -4.84
CA ALA A 170 -19.43 18.29 -5.97
C ALA A 170 -20.46 17.16 -6.19
N ASN A 171 -20.13 15.95 -5.77
CA ASN A 171 -20.96 14.75 -5.90
C ASN A 171 -21.37 14.18 -4.54
N GLN A 172 -21.09 14.88 -3.43
CA GLN A 172 -21.44 14.46 -2.07
C GLN A 172 -20.95 13.05 -1.72
N LEU A 173 -19.70 12.76 -2.05
CA LEU A 173 -19.11 11.43 -1.93
C LEU A 173 -18.46 11.18 -0.56
N SER A 174 -18.45 9.97 -0.02
CA SER A 174 -17.66 9.70 1.20
C SER A 174 -16.15 9.85 0.93
N SER A 175 -15.35 10.00 1.99
CA SER A 175 -13.90 9.74 1.93
C SER A 175 -13.56 8.51 2.76
N TYR A 176 -12.47 7.85 2.40
CA TYR A 176 -11.96 6.66 3.06
C TYR A 176 -10.54 6.92 3.54
N THR A 177 -10.29 6.66 4.81
CA THR A 177 -8.93 6.61 5.38
C THR A 177 -8.55 5.14 5.50
N ILE A 178 -7.55 4.71 4.73
CA ILE A 178 -7.16 3.30 4.60
C ILE A 178 -5.76 3.15 5.15
N VAL A 179 -5.60 2.29 6.15
CA VAL A 179 -4.32 1.94 6.76
C VAL A 179 -3.91 0.56 6.27
N SER A 180 -2.67 0.45 5.83
CA SER A 180 -2.11 -0.80 5.31
C SER A 180 -0.74 -1.09 5.91
N ASP A 181 -0.47 -2.35 6.19
CA ASP A 181 0.88 -2.83 6.46
C ASP A 181 1.69 -2.87 5.15
N VAL A 182 2.97 -2.49 5.25
CA VAL A 182 3.93 -2.59 4.16
C VAL A 182 4.52 -4.00 4.11
N LEU A 183 4.25 -4.71 3.03
CA LEU A 183 4.74 -6.06 2.79
C LEU A 183 6.17 -6.06 2.23
N SER A 184 6.43 -5.14 1.30
CA SER A 184 7.71 -5.00 0.61
C SER A 184 7.79 -3.70 -0.17
N ILE A 185 9.02 -3.29 -0.51
CA ILE A 185 9.28 -2.16 -1.38
C ILE A 185 10.14 -2.62 -2.56
N GLU A 186 9.66 -2.39 -3.78
CA GLU A 186 10.44 -2.54 -5.01
C GLU A 186 10.83 -1.15 -5.56
N THR A 187 11.95 -1.07 -6.28
CA THR A 187 12.33 0.13 -7.04
C THR A 187 12.47 -0.15 -8.52
N THR A 188 12.20 0.87 -9.33
CA THR A 188 12.58 0.88 -10.75
C THR A 188 12.90 2.29 -11.23
N THR A 189 13.81 2.39 -12.20
CA THR A 189 14.16 3.65 -12.88
C THR A 189 13.41 3.82 -14.20
N MET A 190 12.61 2.83 -14.59
CA MET A 190 11.76 2.89 -15.77
C MET A 190 10.55 3.79 -15.51
N LEU A 191 10.15 4.56 -16.52
CA LEU A 191 8.86 5.22 -16.52
C LEU A 191 7.76 4.15 -16.62
N MET A 192 6.92 4.06 -15.59
CA MET A 192 5.68 3.29 -15.63
C MET A 192 4.56 4.23 -16.06
N PHE A 193 3.80 3.82 -17.09
CA PHE A 193 2.67 4.56 -17.66
C PHE A 193 1.45 3.65 -17.71
#